data_AF-A0A944HPV9-F1
#
_entry.id   AF-A0A944HPV9-F1
#
_cell.length_a   1.000
_cell.length_b   1.000
_cell.length_c   1.000
_cell.angle_alpha   90.00
_cell.angle_beta   90.00
_cell.angle_gamma   90.00
#
_symmetry.space_group_name_H-M   'P 1'
#
loop_
_entity.id
_entity.type
_entity.pdbx_description
1 polymer ?
#
loop_
_entity_poly.entity_id
_entity_poly.type
_entity_poly.pdbx_seq_one_letter_code
_entity_poly.pdbx_strand_id
1 'polypeptide(L)'
;MCRTPHWGAVPEPSELPHAPRPAAITLEVAPVQTRTLTETDAVVAVAAAAVEQVPVQGRPAGHPEAVPDAMQRTVPDAAADELEPPVLPRPVGRAAEASGPSSDLFRQYLREIGRIPLLTAVEEVELARRVEAGLFAEEKLANTPDPDSQLAVDLDRLVVMGRVAKRRLIEANLRLVVSVAKRYVGRGLTMLDLVQEGNLGLIRAVEKFDYARGYKFSTYATWWIRQAMSRALADQARTIRVPVHVVELINRVVRVQRRMLQERGYEPTPDEVAAELDLPPERVGEVLRLAQEPVSLHAPVGEEDDVALGDLIEDGDAASPVESAAFLLLREHLEAVLSTLGERERKVVQLRYGLADGRPRTLEEIGRLFGVTRERIRQIESKTLNKLRDHAFADQLRGYLD
;
A
#
# COMPACT_ATOMS: atom_id res chain seq x y z
N MET A 1 -94.38 -0.98 20.25
CA MET A 1 -94.90 -2.27 19.75
C MET A 1 -94.12 -2.66 18.51
N CYS A 2 -93.50 -3.85 18.50
CA CYS A 2 -93.09 -4.69 17.34
C CYS A 2 -92.16 -4.08 16.28
N ARG A 3 -91.21 -4.76 15.64
CA ARG A 3 -90.56 -6.09 15.72
C ARG A 3 -89.31 -5.97 14.81
N THR A 4 -88.26 -6.70 15.14
CA THR A 4 -87.05 -6.91 14.33
C THR A 4 -87.34 -7.58 12.98
N PRO A 5 -86.40 -7.45 12.02
CA PRO A 5 -85.94 -8.65 11.32
C PRO A 5 -84.41 -8.79 11.35
N HIS A 6 -83.99 -10.04 11.38
CA HIS A 6 -82.64 -10.55 11.53
C HIS A 6 -82.10 -10.92 10.14
N TRP A 7 -80.93 -10.42 9.73
CA TRP A 7 -80.21 -10.89 8.55
C TRP A 7 -78.70 -10.93 8.81
N GLY A 8 -78.17 -12.15 8.84
CA GLY A 8 -76.94 -12.61 8.19
C GLY A 8 -75.63 -11.89 8.48
N ALA A 9 -74.77 -12.55 9.25
CA ALA A 9 -73.36 -12.23 9.39
C ALA A 9 -72.62 -12.24 8.03
N VAL A 10 -71.84 -11.19 7.78
CA VAL A 10 -70.89 -11.08 6.65
C VAL A 10 -69.49 -11.39 7.19
N PRO A 11 -68.72 -12.30 6.58
CA PRO A 11 -67.41 -12.71 7.07
C PRO A 11 -66.31 -11.68 6.78
N GLU A 12 -65.36 -11.58 7.72
CA GLU A 12 -64.13 -10.80 7.62
C GLU A 12 -63.21 -11.30 6.49
N PRO A 13 -62.38 -10.42 5.88
CA PRO A 13 -61.47 -10.79 4.81
C PRO A 13 -60.33 -11.67 5.32
N SER A 14 -60.09 -12.77 4.62
CA SER A 14 -59.01 -13.73 4.87
C SER A 14 -57.62 -13.09 4.75
N GLU A 15 -56.83 -13.16 5.81
CA GLU A 15 -55.41 -12.84 5.84
C GLU A 15 -54.61 -13.78 4.91
N LEU A 16 -53.75 -13.21 4.08
CA LEU A 16 -52.78 -13.93 3.25
C LEU A 16 -51.75 -14.64 4.14
N PRO A 17 -51.32 -15.88 3.82
CA PRO A 17 -50.33 -16.58 4.63
C PRO A 17 -48.96 -15.88 4.55
N HIS A 18 -48.42 -15.55 5.73
CA HIS A 18 -47.07 -15.03 5.92
C HIS A 18 -46.02 -15.94 5.25
N ALA A 19 -45.11 -15.32 4.49
CA ALA A 19 -43.91 -15.98 3.99
C ALA A 19 -43.05 -16.48 5.17
N PRO A 20 -42.52 -17.73 5.14
CA PRO A 20 -41.62 -18.21 6.17
C PRO A 20 -40.28 -17.45 6.10
N ARG A 21 -39.79 -17.03 7.28
CA ARG A 21 -38.44 -16.46 7.47
C ARG A 21 -37.37 -17.47 6.99
N PRO A 22 -36.26 -17.02 6.39
CA PRO A 22 -35.20 -17.94 5.97
C PRO A 22 -34.63 -18.64 7.20
N ALA A 23 -34.66 -19.98 7.16
CA ALA A 23 -34.03 -20.83 8.16
C ALA A 23 -32.52 -20.60 8.14
N ALA A 24 -31.94 -20.31 9.31
CA ALA A 24 -30.50 -20.32 9.50
C ALA A 24 -29.99 -21.74 9.24
N ILE A 25 -29.19 -21.91 8.19
CA ILE A 25 -28.43 -23.14 7.95
C ILE A 25 -27.23 -23.10 8.91
N THR A 26 -27.37 -23.73 10.07
CA THR A 26 -26.22 -24.09 10.92
C THR A 26 -25.48 -25.26 10.26
N LEU A 27 -24.36 -24.96 9.60
CA LEU A 27 -23.36 -25.96 9.22
C LEU A 27 -22.58 -26.35 10.48
N GLU A 28 -22.86 -27.54 11.03
CA GLU A 28 -21.96 -28.19 11.99
C GLU A 28 -20.68 -28.61 11.26
N VAL A 29 -19.58 -27.90 11.53
CA VAL A 29 -18.24 -28.32 11.11
C VAL A 29 -17.68 -29.24 12.20
N ALA A 30 -17.46 -30.51 11.84
CA ALA A 30 -16.85 -31.51 12.71
C ALA A 30 -15.45 -31.06 13.20
N PRO A 31 -15.03 -31.42 14.43
CA PRO A 31 -13.74 -31.02 14.96
C PRO A 31 -12.61 -31.70 14.18
N VAL A 32 -11.87 -30.91 13.40
CA VAL A 32 -10.63 -31.33 12.76
C VAL A 32 -9.61 -31.61 13.88
N GLN A 33 -9.27 -32.88 14.05
CA GLN A 33 -8.15 -33.27 14.91
C GLN A 33 -6.84 -32.73 14.30
N THR A 34 -6.31 -31.65 14.88
CA THR A 34 -4.98 -31.16 14.54
C THR A 34 -3.95 -32.12 15.11
N ARG A 35 -3.44 -33.03 14.26
CA ARG A 35 -2.13 -33.64 14.49
C ARG A 35 -1.07 -32.55 14.36
N THR A 36 -0.41 -32.24 15.47
CA THR A 36 0.75 -31.35 15.52
C THR A 36 1.90 -31.99 14.75
N LEU A 37 2.16 -31.52 13.52
CA LEU A 37 3.42 -31.76 12.81
C LEU A 37 4.40 -30.66 13.21
N THR A 38 5.27 -31.03 14.16
CA THR A 38 6.49 -30.34 14.53
C THR A 38 7.50 -30.44 13.40
N GLU A 39 7.54 -29.47 12.47
CA GLU A 39 8.62 -29.42 11.46
C GLU A 39 9.04 -28.01 11.02
N THR A 40 8.53 -26.97 11.66
CA THR A 40 8.99 -25.58 11.45
C THR A 40 10.23 -25.21 12.29
N ASP A 41 10.59 -26.04 13.27
CA ASP A 41 11.78 -25.83 14.12
C ASP A 41 13.09 -26.18 13.41
N ALA A 42 13.08 -26.98 12.34
CA ALA A 42 14.31 -27.47 11.71
C ALA A 42 15.09 -26.37 10.96
N VAL A 43 14.41 -25.45 10.26
CA VAL A 43 15.08 -24.38 9.49
C VAL A 43 15.54 -23.24 10.40
N VAL A 44 14.86 -23.03 11.54
CA VAL A 44 15.24 -22.10 12.59
C VAL A 44 16.38 -22.66 13.45
N ALA A 45 16.43 -23.98 13.68
CA ALA A 45 17.48 -24.65 14.46
C ALA A 45 18.85 -24.64 13.78
N VAL A 46 18.93 -24.79 12.45
CA VAL A 46 20.23 -24.70 11.73
C VAL A 46 20.78 -23.26 11.76
N ALA A 47 19.90 -22.26 11.84
CA ALA A 47 20.29 -20.87 12.07
C ALA A 47 20.60 -20.56 13.56
N ALA A 48 20.04 -21.32 14.50
CA ALA A 48 20.34 -21.21 15.93
C ALA A 48 21.75 -21.73 16.24
N ALA A 49 22.12 -22.90 15.68
CA ALA A 49 23.43 -23.52 15.91
C ALA A 49 24.62 -22.69 15.38
N ALA A 50 24.42 -21.83 14.37
CA ALA A 50 25.45 -20.92 13.86
C ALA A 50 25.45 -19.53 14.54
N VAL A 51 24.41 -19.19 15.32
CA VAL A 51 24.23 -17.88 15.98
C VAL A 51 24.37 -17.97 17.50
N GLU A 52 24.56 -19.17 18.05
CA GLU A 52 24.66 -19.47 19.49
C GLU A 52 25.93 -18.94 20.20
N GLN A 53 26.68 -18.04 19.58
CA GLN A 53 27.80 -17.32 20.20
C GLN A 53 27.61 -15.80 20.26
N VAL A 54 26.37 -15.32 20.24
CA VAL A 54 26.08 -13.96 20.71
C VAL A 54 25.64 -14.08 22.17
N PRO A 55 26.43 -13.63 23.16
CA PRO A 55 25.96 -13.58 24.53
C PRO A 55 24.71 -12.70 24.56
N VAL A 56 23.65 -13.15 25.22
CA VAL A 56 22.59 -12.26 25.69
C VAL A 56 23.25 -11.33 26.70
N GLN A 57 23.78 -10.20 26.23
CA GLN A 57 24.38 -9.21 27.11
C GLN A 57 23.23 -8.58 27.89
N GLY A 58 23.14 -8.93 29.17
CA GLY A 58 22.08 -8.51 30.06
C GLY A 58 21.88 -6.99 30.01
N ARG A 59 20.61 -6.58 29.99
CA ARG A 59 20.22 -5.22 30.33
C ARG A 59 20.80 -4.90 31.71
N PRO A 60 21.65 -3.87 31.87
CA PRO A 60 21.93 -3.35 33.20
C PRO A 60 20.62 -2.78 33.77
N ALA A 61 20.20 -3.30 34.92
CA ALA A 61 19.13 -2.72 35.71
C ALA A 61 19.62 -1.36 36.25
N GLY A 62 18.85 -0.30 35.99
CA GLY A 62 19.20 1.06 36.37
C GLY A 62 19.49 1.97 35.19
N HIS A 63 18.54 2.06 34.24
CA HIS A 63 18.46 3.13 33.26
C HIS A 63 18.02 4.41 34.00
N PRO A 64 18.82 5.47 34.14
CA PRO A 64 18.28 6.78 34.42
C PRO A 64 17.81 7.35 33.09
N GLU A 65 16.52 7.62 32.98
CA GLU A 65 16.00 8.63 32.05
C GLU A 65 16.68 9.97 32.39
N ALA A 66 17.70 10.32 31.64
CA ALA A 66 18.20 11.69 31.49
C ALA A 66 19.24 11.71 30.37
N VAL A 67 18.77 11.94 29.14
CA VAL A 67 19.63 12.39 28.04
C VAL A 67 20.02 13.85 28.34
N PRO A 68 21.28 14.28 28.12
CA PRO A 68 21.70 15.65 28.40
C PRO A 68 20.88 16.71 27.63
N ASP A 69 20.56 17.78 28.35
CA ASP A 69 19.67 18.92 28.04
C ASP A 69 19.92 19.64 26.70
N ALA A 70 21.06 19.40 26.03
CA ALA A 70 21.42 20.09 24.79
C ALA A 70 20.72 19.56 23.52
N MET A 71 20.03 18.40 23.58
CA MET A 71 19.34 17.80 22.42
C MET A 71 17.80 17.88 22.49
N GLN A 72 17.22 18.51 23.50
CA GLN A 72 15.76 18.59 23.69
C GLN A 72 15.03 19.57 22.76
N ARG A 73 15.73 20.35 21.92
CA ARG A 73 15.07 21.36 21.06
C ARG A 73 14.54 20.87 19.72
N THR A 74 14.57 19.58 19.40
CA THR A 74 13.97 19.09 18.12
C THR A 74 13.22 17.76 18.17
N VAL A 75 13.04 17.09 19.31
CA VAL A 75 12.39 15.77 19.28
C VAL A 75 11.57 15.50 20.54
N PRO A 76 10.26 15.20 20.46
CA PRO A 76 9.45 14.77 21.60
C PRO A 76 9.82 13.36 22.08
N ASP A 77 9.97 13.24 23.40
CA ASP A 77 10.51 12.09 24.15
C ASP A 77 9.43 11.05 24.55
N ALA A 78 8.53 10.69 23.63
CA ALA A 78 7.43 9.75 23.92
C ALA A 78 7.45 8.45 23.07
N ALA A 79 8.37 8.31 22.11
CA ALA A 79 8.22 7.35 21.01
C ALA A 79 8.99 6.02 21.13
N ALA A 80 9.60 5.71 22.27
CA ALA A 80 10.44 4.50 22.38
C ALA A 80 9.64 3.18 22.41
N ASP A 81 8.40 3.22 22.90
CA ASP A 81 7.43 2.12 22.86
C ASP A 81 6.39 2.27 21.72
N GLU A 82 6.38 3.42 21.04
CA GLU A 82 5.43 3.74 19.95
C GLU A 82 5.86 3.22 18.57
N LEU A 83 7.14 2.85 18.41
CA LEU A 83 7.74 2.44 17.12
C LEU A 83 7.53 0.96 16.75
N GLU A 84 6.82 0.18 17.56
CA GLU A 84 6.36 -1.15 17.14
C GLU A 84 5.00 -1.04 16.43
N PRO A 85 4.95 -1.18 15.09
CA PRO A 85 3.68 -1.30 14.40
C PRO A 85 2.98 -2.59 14.86
N PRO A 86 1.65 -2.56 15.09
CA PRO A 86 0.90 -3.75 15.45
C PRO A 86 1.10 -4.83 14.38
N VAL A 87 1.25 -6.08 14.82
CA VAL A 87 1.38 -7.26 13.96
C VAL A 87 0.07 -7.48 13.19
N LEU A 88 -0.16 -6.84 12.04
CA LEU A 88 -1.40 -7.05 11.26
C LEU A 88 -1.63 -8.57 11.06
N PRO A 89 -2.88 -9.07 11.22
CA PRO A 89 -3.16 -10.48 10.98
C PRO A 89 -2.88 -10.78 9.51
N ARG A 90 -2.15 -11.86 9.25
CA ARG A 90 -1.93 -12.33 7.88
C ARG A 90 -3.25 -12.77 7.26
N PRO A 91 -3.50 -12.51 5.96
CA PRO A 91 -4.43 -13.35 5.23
C PRO A 91 -3.89 -14.79 5.24
N VAL A 92 -4.75 -15.74 5.59
CA VAL A 92 -4.41 -17.17 5.70
C VAL A 92 -4.33 -17.76 4.29
N GLY A 93 -3.35 -17.32 3.50
CA GLY A 93 -2.98 -17.95 2.24
C GLY A 93 -1.96 -19.05 2.52
N ARG A 94 -2.18 -20.25 1.96
CA ARG A 94 -1.26 -21.40 2.04
C ARG A 94 0.19 -20.94 1.89
N ALA A 95 1.03 -21.32 2.84
CA ALA A 95 2.47 -21.10 2.79
C ALA A 95 3.06 -21.90 1.61
N ALA A 96 3.15 -21.27 0.44
CA ALA A 96 3.94 -21.76 -0.66
C ALA A 96 5.43 -21.67 -0.26
N GLU A 97 5.96 -22.81 0.17
CA GLU A 97 7.35 -23.27 0.04
C GLU A 97 8.44 -22.19 0.07
N ALA A 98 8.98 -21.94 1.27
CA ALA A 98 10.18 -21.12 1.50
C ALA A 98 11.49 -21.84 1.10
N SER A 99 11.49 -22.60 0.00
CA SER A 99 12.68 -23.27 -0.55
C SER A 99 12.96 -22.80 -1.98
N GLY A 100 12.97 -21.48 -2.18
CA GLY A 100 13.36 -20.84 -3.44
C GLY A 100 14.81 -20.32 -3.44
N PRO A 101 15.33 -19.86 -4.60
CA PRO A 101 16.71 -19.35 -4.77
C PRO A 101 17.06 -18.16 -3.85
N SER A 102 16.06 -17.40 -3.40
CA SER A 102 16.24 -16.32 -2.41
C SER A 102 16.75 -16.83 -1.05
N SER A 103 16.36 -18.05 -0.65
CA SER A 103 16.84 -18.66 0.60
C SER A 103 18.34 -18.98 0.54
N ASP A 104 18.85 -19.36 -0.63
CA ASP A 104 20.27 -19.66 -0.84
C ASP A 104 21.13 -18.39 -0.91
N LEU A 105 20.61 -17.31 -1.48
CA LEU A 105 21.25 -15.98 -1.43
C LEU A 105 21.39 -15.48 0.01
N PHE A 106 20.35 -15.64 0.82
CA PHE A 106 20.41 -15.27 2.24
C PHE A 106 21.42 -16.12 3.02
N ARG A 107 21.49 -17.43 2.77
CA ARG A 107 22.51 -18.32 3.37
C ARG A 107 23.94 -17.96 2.95
N GLN A 108 24.13 -17.54 1.69
CA GLN A 108 25.44 -17.02 1.25
C GLN A 108 25.82 -15.77 2.03
N TYR A 109 24.91 -14.80 2.12
CA TYR A 109 25.12 -13.58 2.90
C TYR A 109 25.48 -13.87 4.36
N LEU A 110 24.75 -14.78 5.03
CA LEU A 110 25.05 -15.18 6.41
C LEU A 110 26.45 -15.79 6.57
N ARG A 111 26.91 -16.59 5.60
CA ARG A 111 28.28 -17.14 5.61
C ARG A 111 29.33 -16.05 5.46
N GLU A 112 29.10 -15.05 4.61
CA GLU A 112 30.03 -13.95 4.39
C GLU A 112 30.18 -13.10 5.65
N ILE A 113 29.08 -12.67 6.27
CA ILE A 113 29.13 -11.86 7.50
C ILE A 113 29.62 -12.66 8.72
N GLY A 114 29.45 -13.99 8.71
CA GLY A 114 29.92 -14.88 9.78
C GLY A 114 31.43 -15.04 9.83
N ARG A 115 32.15 -14.75 8.73
CA ARG A 115 33.62 -14.81 8.67
C ARG A 115 34.29 -13.64 9.40
N ILE A 116 33.58 -12.53 9.60
CA ILE A 116 34.13 -11.33 10.22
C ILE A 116 34.04 -11.47 11.75
N PRO A 117 35.16 -11.29 12.48
CA PRO A 117 35.16 -11.40 13.93
C PRO A 117 34.39 -10.24 14.58
N LEU A 118 33.76 -10.51 15.71
CA LEU A 118 33.11 -9.49 16.52
C LEU A 118 34.15 -8.60 17.21
N LEU A 119 33.82 -7.33 17.36
CA LEU A 119 34.68 -6.36 18.04
C LEU A 119 34.48 -6.42 19.55
N THR A 120 35.56 -6.14 20.27
CA THR A 120 35.53 -5.81 21.70
C THR A 120 35.20 -4.34 21.90
N ALA A 121 34.77 -3.96 23.11
CA ALA A 121 34.46 -2.56 23.42
C ALA A 121 35.66 -1.62 23.24
N VAL A 122 36.89 -2.11 23.46
CA VAL A 122 38.12 -1.33 23.24
C VAL A 122 38.35 -1.10 21.75
N GLU A 123 38.19 -2.15 20.93
CA GLU A 123 38.32 -2.04 19.47
C GLU A 123 37.25 -1.15 18.85
N GLU A 124 36.02 -1.15 19.39
CA GLU A 124 34.95 -0.22 18.98
C GLU A 124 35.39 1.24 19.14
N VAL A 125 35.96 1.57 20.31
CA VAL A 125 36.47 2.93 20.60
C VAL A 125 37.65 3.30 19.70
N GLU A 126 38.60 2.38 19.48
CA GLU A 126 39.74 2.60 18.61
C GLU A 126 39.35 2.81 17.14
N LEU A 127 38.37 2.07 16.65
CA LEU A 127 37.83 2.25 15.30
C LEU A 127 37.08 3.57 15.20
N ALA A 128 36.22 3.88 16.18
CA ALA A 128 35.46 5.14 16.19
C ALA A 128 36.38 6.37 16.19
N ARG A 129 37.46 6.36 16.98
CA ARG A 129 38.47 7.45 16.98
C ARG A 129 39.15 7.61 15.62
N ARG A 130 39.48 6.50 14.94
CA ARG A 130 40.06 6.53 13.59
C ARG A 130 39.08 7.06 12.55
N VAL A 131 37.80 6.73 12.68
CA VAL A 131 36.73 7.26 11.82
C VAL A 131 36.62 8.78 11.99
N GLU A 132 36.54 9.27 13.23
CA GLU A 132 36.48 10.71 13.53
C GLU A 132 37.72 11.45 13.01
N ALA A 133 38.92 10.90 13.21
CA ALA A 133 40.15 11.49 12.70
C ALA A 133 40.18 11.58 11.17
N GLY A 134 39.66 10.56 10.46
CA GLY A 134 39.55 10.58 9.00
C GLY A 134 38.53 11.58 8.49
N LEU A 135 37.36 11.69 9.15
CA LEU A 135 36.34 12.70 8.82
C LEU A 135 36.87 14.12 9.00
N PHE A 136 37.57 14.38 10.10
CA PHE A 136 38.19 15.67 10.36
C PHE A 136 39.29 16.01 9.34
N ALA A 137 40.07 15.01 8.91
CA ALA A 137 41.06 15.19 7.86
C ALA A 137 40.41 15.52 6.50
N GLU A 138 39.31 14.86 6.17
CA GLU A 138 38.52 15.10 4.95
C GLU A 138 37.94 16.52 4.93
N GLU A 139 37.36 16.97 6.05
CA GLU A 139 36.84 18.33 6.21
C GLU A 139 37.94 19.39 6.08
N LYS A 140 39.12 19.14 6.67
CA LYS A 140 40.28 20.04 6.55
C LYS A 140 40.77 20.18 5.12
N LEU A 141 40.85 19.09 4.37
CA LEU A 141 41.22 19.09 2.95
C LEU A 141 40.19 19.84 2.10
N ALA A 142 38.90 19.74 2.43
CA ALA A 142 37.85 20.45 1.72
C ALA A 142 37.88 21.97 1.97
N ASN A 143 38.15 22.39 3.20
CA ASN A 143 38.11 23.80 3.60
C ASN A 143 39.42 24.56 3.35
N THR A 144 40.53 23.86 3.10
CA THR A 144 41.84 24.49 2.86
C THR A 144 42.29 24.18 1.42
N PRO A 145 41.98 25.04 0.45
CA PRO A 145 42.50 24.89 -0.90
C PRO A 145 44.01 25.20 -0.87
N ASP A 146 44.83 24.19 -1.22
CA ASP A 146 46.31 24.21 -1.24
C ASP A 146 47.01 24.09 0.14
N PRO A 147 46.85 22.95 0.86
CA PRO A 147 47.64 22.65 2.04
C PRO A 147 49.09 22.28 1.64
N ASP A 148 50.06 22.59 2.52
CA ASP A 148 51.47 22.20 2.35
C ASP A 148 51.61 20.75 1.83
N SER A 149 52.52 20.52 0.88
CA SER A 149 52.66 19.22 0.20
C SER A 149 52.82 18.03 1.16
N GLN A 150 53.43 18.22 2.33
CA GLN A 150 53.58 17.17 3.34
C GLN A 150 52.28 16.98 4.15
N LEU A 151 51.63 18.07 4.55
CA LEU A 151 50.37 18.05 5.30
C LEU A 151 49.26 17.41 4.46
N ALA A 152 49.22 17.69 3.16
CA ALA A 152 48.28 17.09 2.21
C ALA A 152 48.39 15.55 2.20
N VAL A 153 49.61 15.02 2.14
CA VAL A 153 49.88 13.57 2.14
C VAL A 153 49.46 12.92 3.47
N ASP A 154 49.73 13.58 4.59
CA ASP A 154 49.38 13.04 5.90
C ASP A 154 47.86 13.08 6.17
N LEU A 155 47.17 14.12 5.70
CA LEU A 155 45.70 14.19 5.74
C LEU A 155 45.07 13.12 4.86
N ASP A 156 45.56 12.91 3.63
CA ASP A 156 45.03 11.87 2.75
C ASP A 156 45.18 10.47 3.35
N ARG A 157 46.32 10.18 4.00
CA ARG A 157 46.53 8.95 4.76
C ARG A 157 45.50 8.77 5.87
N LEU A 158 45.19 9.82 6.63
CA LEU A 158 44.17 9.78 7.69
C LEU A 158 42.77 9.52 7.12
N VAL A 159 42.42 10.12 5.98
CA VAL A 159 41.14 9.87 5.28
C VAL A 159 41.03 8.40 4.89
N VAL A 160 42.06 7.83 4.26
CA VAL A 160 42.08 6.42 3.87
C VAL A 160 41.94 5.50 5.10
N MET A 161 42.71 5.76 6.16
CA MET A 161 42.62 4.99 7.41
C MET A 161 41.24 5.10 8.06
N GLY A 162 40.62 6.28 8.07
CA GLY A 162 39.28 6.49 8.60
C GLY A 162 38.21 5.74 7.79
N ARG A 163 38.31 5.75 6.46
CA ARG A 163 37.40 4.97 5.58
C ARG A 163 37.52 3.46 5.81
N VAL A 164 38.74 2.95 5.98
CA VAL A 164 38.98 1.53 6.33
C VAL A 164 38.42 1.20 7.71
N ALA A 165 38.63 2.07 8.71
CA ALA A 165 38.07 1.90 10.05
C ALA A 165 36.53 1.90 10.05
N LYS A 166 35.91 2.82 9.29
CA LYS A 166 34.45 2.90 9.11
C LYS A 166 33.91 1.59 8.54
N ARG A 167 34.53 1.10 7.46
CA ARG A 167 34.16 -0.17 6.83
C ARG A 167 34.24 -1.34 7.80
N ARG A 168 35.34 -1.45 8.54
CA ARG A 168 35.54 -2.52 9.53
C ARG A 168 34.51 -2.46 10.66
N LEU A 169 34.17 -1.26 11.14
CA LEU A 169 33.16 -1.08 12.19
C LEU A 169 31.75 -1.48 11.69
N ILE A 170 31.41 -1.19 10.44
CA ILE A 170 30.16 -1.64 9.81
C ILE A 170 30.14 -3.16 9.66
N GLU A 171 31.16 -3.72 9.02
CA GLU A 171 31.28 -5.15 8.69
C GLU A 171 31.17 -6.05 9.92
N ALA A 172 31.84 -5.68 11.02
CA ALA A 172 31.80 -6.44 12.26
C ALA A 172 30.41 -6.42 12.96
N ASN A 173 29.57 -5.46 12.61
CA ASN A 173 28.24 -5.27 13.20
C ASN A 173 27.08 -5.73 12.29
N LEU A 174 27.34 -6.28 11.10
CA LEU A 174 26.29 -6.76 10.19
C LEU A 174 25.40 -7.85 10.83
N ARG A 175 25.96 -8.64 11.76
CA ARG A 175 25.21 -9.66 12.51
C ARG A 175 24.13 -9.06 13.43
N LEU A 176 24.36 -7.85 13.97
CA LEU A 176 23.37 -7.13 14.77
C LEU A 176 22.16 -6.74 13.92
N VAL A 177 22.39 -6.31 12.67
CA VAL A 177 21.29 -5.95 11.76
C VAL A 177 20.39 -7.15 11.51
N VAL A 178 20.97 -8.32 11.22
CA VAL A 178 20.22 -9.55 11.01
C VAL A 178 19.40 -9.94 12.24
N SER A 179 19.97 -9.81 13.45
CA SER A 179 19.23 -10.16 14.69
C SER A 179 18.05 -9.22 14.96
N VAL A 180 18.18 -7.93 14.62
CA VAL A 180 17.07 -6.97 14.69
C VAL A 180 16.02 -7.26 13.62
N ALA A 181 16.44 -7.55 12.38
CA ALA A 181 15.56 -7.80 11.23
C ALA A 181 14.63 -8.99 11.43
N LYS A 182 15.04 -10.02 12.19
CA LYS A 182 14.20 -11.20 12.49
C LYS A 182 12.81 -10.85 13.02
N ARG A 183 12.67 -9.75 13.78
CA ARG A 183 11.39 -9.28 14.33
C ARG A 183 10.47 -8.61 13.31
N TYR A 184 10.97 -8.28 12.11
CA TYR A 184 10.25 -7.56 11.06
C TYR A 184 9.86 -8.45 9.87
N VAL A 185 10.25 -9.73 9.89
CA VAL A 185 9.97 -10.69 8.82
C VAL A 185 8.46 -10.92 8.68
N GLY A 186 8.01 -11.07 7.43
CA GLY A 186 6.61 -11.43 7.14
C GLY A 186 5.63 -10.26 7.18
N ARG A 187 6.13 -9.01 7.07
CA ARG A 187 5.34 -7.77 7.05
C ARG A 187 5.27 -7.11 5.67
N GLY A 188 5.55 -7.85 4.59
CA GLY A 188 5.49 -7.35 3.20
C GLY A 188 6.85 -7.23 2.50
N LEU A 189 7.94 -7.01 3.25
CA LEU A 189 9.30 -7.01 2.69
C LEU A 189 10.02 -8.35 2.90
N THR A 190 10.94 -8.69 2.00
CA THR A 190 11.78 -9.89 2.14
C THR A 190 12.81 -9.70 3.26
N MET A 191 13.36 -10.81 3.78
CA MET A 191 14.41 -10.75 4.80
C MET A 191 15.66 -10.01 4.30
N LEU A 192 16.01 -10.16 3.02
CA LEU A 192 17.15 -9.45 2.43
C LEU A 192 16.88 -7.96 2.39
N ASP A 193 15.71 -7.53 1.94
CA ASP A 193 15.37 -6.09 1.86
C ASP A 193 15.39 -5.45 3.25
N LEU A 194 14.80 -6.11 4.25
CA LEU A 194 14.84 -5.64 5.65
C LEU A 194 16.28 -5.49 6.17
N VAL A 195 17.15 -6.45 5.86
CA VAL A 195 18.56 -6.40 6.26
C VAL A 195 19.28 -5.26 5.55
N GLN A 196 19.01 -5.01 4.27
CA GLN A 196 19.65 -3.93 3.52
C GLN A 196 19.23 -2.55 4.04
N GLU A 197 17.95 -2.34 4.32
CA GLU A 197 17.45 -1.11 4.94
C GLU A 197 18.01 -0.94 6.36
N GLY A 198 18.13 -2.03 7.10
CA GLY A 198 18.82 -2.08 8.38
C GLY A 198 20.30 -1.69 8.30
N ASN A 199 21.00 -2.14 7.25
CA ASN A 199 22.40 -1.81 6.99
C ASN A 199 22.58 -0.30 6.72
N LEU A 200 21.62 0.34 6.02
CA LEU A 200 21.59 1.80 5.89
C LEU A 200 21.40 2.52 7.23
N GLY A 201 20.60 1.95 8.14
CA GLY A 201 20.49 2.40 9.53
C GLY A 201 21.83 2.27 10.28
N LEU A 202 22.49 1.12 10.15
CA LEU A 202 23.79 0.86 10.78
C LEU A 202 24.88 1.82 10.30
N ILE A 203 24.95 2.12 9.00
CA ILE A 203 25.92 3.08 8.44
C ILE A 203 25.74 4.46 9.09
N ARG A 204 24.49 4.93 9.21
CA ARG A 204 24.17 6.20 9.89
C ARG A 204 24.52 6.16 11.38
N ALA A 205 24.35 5.01 12.03
CA ALA A 205 24.78 4.84 13.42
C ALA A 205 26.30 4.99 13.57
N VAL A 206 27.08 4.41 12.66
CA VAL A 206 28.54 4.52 12.66
C VAL A 206 28.99 5.97 12.46
N GLU A 207 28.33 6.71 11.57
CA GLU A 207 28.66 8.12 11.30
C GLU A 207 28.39 9.04 12.49
N LYS A 208 27.39 8.71 13.32
CA LYS A 208 26.95 9.55 14.45
C LYS A 208 27.34 8.99 15.82
N PHE A 209 28.10 7.90 15.84
CA PHE A 209 28.49 7.26 17.08
C PHE A 209 29.52 8.09 17.83
N ASP A 210 29.28 8.30 19.12
CA ASP A 210 30.19 9.00 20.01
C ASP A 210 30.73 8.04 21.07
N TYR A 211 32.03 7.76 20.98
CA TYR A 211 32.72 6.86 21.90
C TYR A 211 33.03 7.50 23.25
N ALA A 212 32.99 8.84 23.38
CA ALA A 212 33.27 9.53 24.65
C ALA A 212 32.16 9.31 25.68
N ARG A 213 30.95 8.96 25.23
CA ARG A 213 29.80 8.63 26.10
C ARG A 213 29.96 7.30 26.86
N GLY A 214 30.93 6.45 26.48
CA GLY A 214 31.23 5.21 27.22
C GLY A 214 30.20 4.08 27.07
N TYR A 215 29.19 4.25 26.23
CA TYR A 215 28.23 3.18 25.90
C TYR A 215 28.75 2.31 24.76
N LYS A 216 28.38 1.02 24.79
CA LYS A 216 28.68 0.09 23.69
C LYS A 216 28.00 0.55 22.40
N PHE A 217 28.66 0.30 21.26
CA PHE A 217 28.14 0.68 19.96
C PHE A 217 26.77 0.03 19.66
N SER A 218 26.58 -1.23 20.05
CA SER A 218 25.34 -1.99 19.81
C SER A 218 24.08 -1.34 20.42
N THR A 219 24.21 -0.71 21.60
CA THR A 219 23.12 0.00 22.27
C THR A 219 22.60 1.15 21.41
N TYR A 220 23.51 1.95 20.86
CA TYR A 220 23.17 3.09 20.00
C TYR A 220 22.70 2.64 18.60
N ALA A 221 23.41 1.68 18.01
CA ALA A 221 23.13 1.20 16.65
C ALA A 221 21.74 0.58 16.52
N THR A 222 21.27 -0.13 17.56
CA THR A 222 19.95 -0.78 17.54
C THR A 222 18.82 0.21 17.25
N TRP A 223 18.90 1.46 17.74
CA TRP A 223 17.89 2.48 17.50
C TRP A 223 17.84 2.88 16.02
N TRP A 224 18.98 3.19 15.41
CA TRP A 224 19.07 3.57 13.99
C TRP A 224 18.67 2.43 13.05
N ILE A 225 19.06 1.19 13.39
CA ILE A 225 18.68 0.00 12.62
C ILE A 225 17.15 -0.16 12.66
N ARG A 226 16.55 -0.05 13.85
CA ARG A 226 15.09 -0.14 14.02
C ARG A 226 14.36 0.94 13.24
N GLN A 227 14.81 2.19 13.36
CA GLN A 227 14.20 3.33 12.70
C GLN A 227 14.26 3.19 11.17
N ALA A 228 15.39 2.76 10.63
CA ALA A 228 15.55 2.54 9.19
C ALA A 228 14.60 1.43 8.68
N MET A 229 14.52 0.30 9.38
CA MET A 229 13.62 -0.79 9.01
C MET A 229 12.14 -0.39 9.10
N SER A 230 11.71 0.23 10.21
CA SER A 230 10.33 0.70 10.37
C SER A 230 9.95 1.73 9.30
N ARG A 231 10.87 2.63 8.96
CA ARG A 231 10.69 3.61 7.87
C ARG A 231 10.53 2.93 6.52
N ALA A 232 11.43 2.01 6.18
CA ALA A 232 11.38 1.29 4.90
C ALA A 232 10.10 0.45 4.79
N LEU A 233 9.66 -0.17 5.87
CA LEU A 233 8.41 -0.91 5.92
C LEU A 233 7.21 0.00 5.60
N ALA A 234 7.16 1.19 6.22
CA ALA A 234 6.09 2.15 5.94
C ALA A 234 6.13 2.66 4.49
N ASP A 235 7.33 2.83 3.91
CA ASP A 235 7.52 3.41 2.59
C ASP A 235 7.34 2.40 1.43
N GLN A 236 7.69 1.11 1.64
CA GLN A 236 7.84 0.12 0.56
C GLN A 236 6.99 -1.15 0.73
N ALA A 237 6.49 -1.49 1.93
CA ALA A 237 5.89 -2.81 2.15
C ALA A 237 4.52 -3.02 1.48
N ARG A 238 3.84 -1.93 1.10
CA ARG A 238 2.52 -1.99 0.46
C ARG A 238 2.63 -1.86 -1.05
N THR A 239 1.88 -2.68 -1.78
CA THR A 239 1.76 -2.61 -3.25
C THR A 239 1.29 -1.24 -3.72
N ILE A 240 0.31 -0.66 -3.01
CA ILE A 240 -0.13 0.72 -3.22
C ILE A 240 0.50 1.56 -2.12
N ARG A 241 1.43 2.45 -2.50
CA ARG A 241 2.18 3.27 -1.56
C ARG A 241 1.25 4.19 -0.77
N VAL A 242 1.42 4.19 0.55
CA VAL A 242 0.72 5.07 1.49
C VAL A 242 1.73 5.97 2.19
N PRO A 243 1.46 7.28 2.37
CA PRO A 243 2.36 8.17 3.11
C PRO A 243 2.59 7.74 4.56
N VAL A 244 3.80 7.97 5.09
CA VAL A 244 4.22 7.51 6.44
C VAL A 244 3.27 7.95 7.55
N HIS A 245 2.81 9.21 7.56
CA HIS A 245 1.89 9.72 8.58
C HIS A 245 0.53 9.00 8.58
N VAL A 246 0.08 8.50 7.43
CA VAL A 246 -1.14 7.68 7.33
C VAL A 246 -0.87 6.27 7.84
N VAL A 247 0.31 5.69 7.55
CA VAL A 247 0.72 4.39 8.11
C VAL A 247 0.83 4.44 9.64
N GLU A 248 1.38 5.52 10.20
CA GLU A 248 1.41 5.78 11.64
C GLU A 248 -0.01 5.82 12.23
N LEU A 249 -0.94 6.51 11.54
CA LEU A 249 -2.33 6.56 11.94
C LEU A 249 -3.01 5.17 11.88
N ILE A 250 -2.79 4.40 10.81
CA ILE A 250 -3.28 3.01 10.69
C ILE A 250 -2.78 2.17 11.87
N ASN A 251 -1.48 2.23 12.16
CA ASN A 251 -0.86 1.47 13.25
C ASN A 251 -1.42 1.88 14.61
N ARG A 252 -1.64 3.18 14.83
CA ARG A 252 -2.27 3.69 16.06
C ARG A 252 -3.70 3.17 16.20
N VAL A 253 -4.52 3.27 15.16
CA VAL A 253 -5.92 2.77 15.15
C VAL A 253 -5.97 1.28 15.45
N VAL A 254 -5.16 0.46 14.75
CA VAL A 254 -5.12 -1.00 14.95
C VAL A 254 -4.62 -1.37 16.34
N ARG A 255 -3.66 -0.64 16.90
CA ARG A 255 -3.15 -0.88 18.26
C ARG A 255 -4.24 -0.62 19.31
N VAL A 256 -4.97 0.49 19.18
CA VAL A 256 -6.08 0.83 20.08
C VAL A 256 -7.22 -0.18 19.95
N GLN A 257 -7.59 -0.54 18.73
CA GLN A 257 -8.61 -1.57 18.47
C GLN A 257 -8.28 -2.90 19.15
N ARG A 258 -7.00 -3.34 19.11
CA ARG A 258 -6.56 -4.58 19.78
C ARG A 258 -6.58 -4.49 21.30
N ARG A 259 -6.13 -3.37 21.86
CA ARG A 259 -6.18 -3.13 23.30
C ARG A 259 -7.63 -3.15 23.79
N MET A 260 -8.53 -2.46 23.09
CA MET A 260 -9.96 -2.45 23.39
C MET A 260 -10.59 -3.84 23.25
N LEU A 261 -10.21 -4.62 22.22
CA LEU A 261 -10.64 -6.01 22.06
C LEU A 261 -10.22 -6.86 23.27
N GLN A 262 -9.00 -6.66 23.76
CA GLN A 262 -8.49 -7.39 24.93
C GLN A 262 -9.18 -6.98 26.23
N GLU A 263 -9.49 -5.69 26.41
CA GLU A 263 -10.13 -5.16 27.62
C GLU A 263 -11.64 -5.44 27.66
N ARG A 264 -12.32 -5.35 26.51
CA ARG A 264 -13.78 -5.45 26.41
C ARG A 264 -14.28 -6.83 25.98
N GLY A 265 -13.42 -7.65 25.36
CA GLY A 265 -13.76 -8.99 24.89
C GLY A 265 -14.58 -9.05 23.59
N TYR A 266 -14.78 -7.93 22.90
CA TYR A 266 -15.42 -7.87 21.57
C TYR A 266 -14.71 -6.85 20.67
N GLU A 267 -14.87 -6.98 19.35
CA GLU A 267 -14.27 -6.04 18.40
C GLU A 267 -14.97 -4.67 18.49
N PRO A 268 -14.24 -3.58 18.82
CA PRO A 268 -14.85 -2.28 19.02
C PRO A 268 -15.32 -1.71 17.67
N THR A 269 -16.42 -0.99 17.71
CA THR A 269 -16.95 -0.29 16.53
C THR A 269 -16.02 0.88 16.11
N PRO A 270 -16.03 1.31 14.83
CA PRO A 270 -15.26 2.47 14.41
C PRO A 270 -15.52 3.73 15.24
N ASP A 271 -16.77 3.91 15.70
CA ASP A 271 -17.19 5.04 16.54
C ASP A 271 -16.55 4.99 17.94
N GLU A 272 -16.46 3.79 18.54
CA GLU A 272 -15.79 3.60 19.83
C GLU A 272 -14.29 3.86 19.74
N VAL A 273 -13.64 3.38 18.68
CA VAL A 273 -12.21 3.62 18.44
C VAL A 273 -11.95 5.11 18.17
N ALA A 274 -12.87 5.78 17.48
CA ALA A 274 -12.81 7.20 17.21
C ALA A 274 -12.92 8.04 18.50
N ALA A 275 -13.83 7.67 19.40
CA ALA A 275 -13.97 8.31 20.70
C ALA A 275 -12.73 8.15 21.58
N GLU A 276 -12.09 6.97 21.58
CA GLU A 276 -10.86 6.72 22.34
C GLU A 276 -9.64 7.49 21.78
N LEU A 277 -9.65 7.77 20.47
CA LEU A 277 -8.54 8.44 19.78
C LEU A 277 -8.74 9.94 19.58
N ASP A 278 -9.86 10.51 20.03
CA ASP A 278 -10.29 11.88 19.75
C ASP A 278 -10.29 12.21 18.25
N LEU A 279 -10.78 11.27 17.43
CA LEU A 279 -10.90 11.41 15.97
C LEU A 279 -12.37 11.37 15.53
N PRO A 280 -12.71 11.94 14.37
CA PRO A 280 -14.05 11.75 13.80
C PRO A 280 -14.22 10.31 13.30
N PRO A 281 -15.41 9.70 13.48
CA PRO A 281 -15.66 8.30 13.12
C PRO A 281 -15.48 8.02 11.62
N GLU A 282 -15.86 8.98 10.77
CA GLU A 282 -15.64 8.92 9.32
C GLU A 282 -14.16 8.72 8.98
N ARG A 283 -13.27 9.42 9.70
CA ARG A 283 -11.82 9.33 9.48
C ARG A 283 -11.24 7.98 9.89
N VAL A 284 -11.75 7.40 10.98
CA VAL A 284 -11.36 6.02 11.37
C VAL A 284 -11.84 5.02 10.31
N GLY A 285 -13.06 5.19 9.79
CA GLY A 285 -13.57 4.38 8.68
C GLY A 285 -12.71 4.47 7.42
N GLU A 286 -12.30 5.67 7.02
CA GLU A 286 -11.37 5.87 5.89
C GLU A 286 -10.03 5.19 6.12
N VAL A 287 -9.45 5.35 7.32
CA VAL A 287 -8.16 4.74 7.69
C VAL A 287 -8.24 3.22 7.64
N LEU A 288 -9.34 2.63 8.12
CA LEU A 288 -9.57 1.18 8.06
C LEU A 288 -9.72 0.67 6.61
N ARG A 289 -10.34 1.45 5.71
CA ARG A 289 -10.36 1.12 4.27
C ARG A 289 -8.97 1.16 3.67
N LEU A 290 -8.17 2.19 3.97
CA LEU A 290 -6.79 2.30 3.51
C LEU A 290 -5.87 1.22 4.10
N ALA A 291 -6.24 0.64 5.24
CA ALA A 291 -5.48 -0.44 5.86
C ALA A 291 -5.61 -1.77 5.08
N GLN A 292 -6.68 -1.95 4.30
CA GLN A 292 -6.93 -3.17 3.52
C GLN A 292 -5.82 -3.41 2.47
N GLU A 293 -5.39 -4.66 2.35
CA GLU A 293 -4.38 -5.06 1.39
C GLU A 293 -5.04 -5.61 0.11
N PRO A 294 -4.50 -5.30 -1.08
CA PRO A 294 -5.03 -5.83 -2.33
C PRO A 294 -4.86 -7.35 -2.40
N VAL A 295 -5.84 -8.02 -3.01
CA VAL A 295 -5.82 -9.47 -3.25
C VAL A 295 -5.33 -9.74 -4.68
N SER A 296 -4.61 -10.85 -4.86
CA SER A 296 -4.14 -11.28 -6.18
C SER A 296 -5.31 -11.76 -7.05
N LEU A 297 -5.35 -11.31 -8.31
CA LEU A 297 -6.27 -11.85 -9.32
C LEU A 297 -5.98 -13.31 -9.68
N HIS A 298 -4.76 -13.77 -9.44
CA HIS A 298 -4.38 -15.18 -9.63
C HIS A 298 -4.69 -16.06 -8.41
N ALA A 299 -5.30 -15.50 -7.36
CA ALA A 299 -5.74 -16.32 -6.23
C ALA A 299 -6.82 -17.29 -6.72
N PRO A 300 -6.67 -18.61 -6.49
CA PRO A 300 -7.72 -19.58 -6.84
C PRO A 300 -8.97 -19.30 -6.00
N VAL A 301 -10.14 -19.49 -6.60
CA VAL A 301 -11.43 -19.29 -5.95
C VAL A 301 -12.16 -20.63 -5.89
N GLY A 302 -12.38 -21.16 -4.67
CA GLY A 302 -13.05 -22.44 -4.45
C GLY A 302 -12.12 -23.53 -3.92
N GLU A 303 -12.61 -24.77 -3.91
CA GLU A 303 -11.82 -25.95 -3.53
C GLU A 303 -11.01 -26.53 -4.69
N GLU A 304 -11.42 -26.24 -5.93
CA GLU A 304 -10.74 -26.64 -7.17
C GLU A 304 -9.83 -25.49 -7.63
N ASP A 305 -8.55 -25.79 -7.88
CA ASP A 305 -7.52 -24.80 -8.25
C ASP A 305 -7.63 -24.34 -9.73
N ASP A 306 -8.72 -24.67 -10.43
CA ASP A 306 -8.88 -24.45 -11.87
C ASP A 306 -9.42 -23.04 -12.23
N VAL A 307 -9.99 -22.30 -11.27
CA VAL A 307 -10.59 -20.97 -11.51
C VAL A 307 -9.88 -19.92 -10.66
N ALA A 308 -9.33 -18.90 -11.31
CA ALA A 308 -8.74 -17.76 -10.63
C ALA A 308 -9.78 -16.64 -10.40
N LEU A 309 -9.54 -15.81 -9.38
CA LEU A 309 -10.40 -14.65 -9.09
C LEU A 309 -10.53 -13.71 -10.31
N GLY A 310 -9.45 -13.55 -11.08
CA GLY A 310 -9.42 -12.72 -12.27
C GLY A 310 -10.35 -13.20 -13.39
N ASP A 311 -10.61 -14.51 -13.47
CA ASP A 311 -11.48 -15.09 -14.50
C ASP A 311 -12.96 -14.78 -14.24
N LEU A 312 -13.30 -14.36 -13.02
CA LEU A 312 -14.65 -14.01 -12.59
C LEU A 312 -14.95 -12.50 -12.73
N ILE A 313 -13.95 -11.69 -13.09
CA ILE A 313 -14.13 -10.24 -13.20
C ILE A 313 -14.60 -9.91 -14.61
N GLU A 314 -15.79 -9.31 -14.70
CA GLU A 314 -16.34 -8.81 -15.96
C GLU A 314 -15.52 -7.62 -16.47
N ASP A 315 -15.24 -7.60 -17.77
CA ASP A 315 -14.65 -6.45 -18.45
C ASP A 315 -15.75 -5.43 -18.76
N GLY A 316 -15.82 -4.36 -17.96
CA GLY A 316 -16.80 -3.29 -18.12
C GLY A 316 -16.58 -2.40 -19.36
N ASP A 317 -15.38 -2.41 -19.94
CA ASP A 317 -15.07 -1.62 -21.13
C ASP A 317 -15.34 -2.40 -22.44
N ALA A 318 -15.63 -3.70 -22.34
CA ALA A 318 -15.92 -4.53 -23.49
C ALA A 318 -17.25 -4.13 -24.14
N ALA A 319 -17.18 -3.77 -25.43
CA ALA A 319 -18.37 -3.42 -26.19
C ALA A 319 -19.31 -4.64 -26.32
N SER A 320 -20.56 -4.48 -25.88
CA SER A 320 -21.57 -5.51 -26.07
C SER A 320 -21.81 -5.75 -27.57
N PRO A 321 -21.86 -7.01 -28.05
CA PRO A 321 -22.19 -7.30 -29.44
C PRO A 321 -23.55 -6.75 -29.86
N VAL A 322 -24.51 -6.72 -28.92
CA VAL A 322 -25.86 -6.18 -29.16
C VAL A 322 -25.81 -4.67 -29.31
N GLU A 323 -25.10 -3.96 -28.43
CA GLU A 323 -24.93 -2.51 -28.52
C GLU A 323 -24.17 -2.11 -29.78
N SER A 324 -23.13 -2.87 -30.14
CA SER A 324 -22.36 -2.64 -31.36
C SER A 324 -23.21 -2.84 -32.62
N ALA A 325 -24.03 -3.90 -32.67
CA ALA A 325 -24.95 -4.14 -33.76
C ALA A 325 -26.05 -3.06 -33.82
N ALA A 326 -26.62 -2.69 -32.67
CA ALA A 326 -27.60 -1.62 -32.57
C ALA A 326 -27.03 -0.29 -33.07
N PHE A 327 -25.78 0.03 -32.71
CA PHE A 327 -25.09 1.24 -33.17
C PHE A 327 -24.83 1.22 -34.69
N LEU A 328 -24.47 0.07 -35.25
CA LEU A 328 -24.31 -0.08 -36.71
C LEU A 328 -25.64 0.12 -37.46
N LEU A 329 -26.72 -0.49 -36.96
CA LEU A 329 -28.06 -0.32 -37.51
C LEU A 329 -28.55 1.14 -37.37
N LEU A 330 -28.29 1.77 -36.22
CA LEU A 330 -28.57 3.19 -36.01
C LEU A 330 -27.84 4.05 -37.05
N ARG A 331 -26.56 3.76 -37.32
CA ARG A 331 -25.78 4.47 -38.32
C ARG A 331 -26.36 4.30 -39.73
N GLU A 332 -26.75 3.09 -40.10
CA GLU A 332 -27.38 2.80 -41.40
C GLU A 332 -28.72 3.53 -41.56
N HIS A 333 -29.60 3.45 -40.54
CA HIS A 333 -30.86 4.18 -40.54
C HIS A 333 -30.66 5.70 -40.57
N LEU A 334 -29.69 6.24 -39.82
CA LEU A 334 -29.33 7.66 -39.88
C LEU A 334 -28.84 8.05 -41.28
N GLU A 335 -28.03 7.24 -41.93
CA GLU A 335 -27.56 7.51 -43.29
C GLU A 335 -28.71 7.48 -44.32
N ALA A 336 -29.61 6.49 -44.21
CA ALA A 336 -30.82 6.40 -45.03
C ALA A 336 -31.70 7.65 -44.87
N VAL A 337 -31.94 8.10 -43.63
CA VAL A 337 -32.70 9.32 -43.35
C VAL A 337 -32.00 10.56 -43.90
N LEU A 338 -30.69 10.69 -43.70
CA LEU A 338 -29.91 11.81 -44.21
C LEU A 338 -29.87 11.86 -45.75
N SER A 339 -30.01 10.73 -46.44
CA SER A 339 -30.05 10.65 -47.91
C SER A 339 -31.30 11.29 -48.53
N THR A 340 -32.41 11.37 -47.78
CA THR A 340 -33.66 12.02 -48.22
C THR A 340 -33.56 13.55 -48.24
N LEU A 341 -32.60 14.11 -47.51
CA LEU A 341 -32.35 15.55 -47.44
C LEU A 341 -31.60 16.04 -48.68
N GLY A 342 -31.77 17.32 -49.01
CA GLY A 342 -30.95 17.94 -50.05
C GLY A 342 -29.46 17.90 -49.70
N GLU A 343 -28.59 17.84 -50.71
CA GLU A 343 -27.13 17.68 -50.54
C GLU A 343 -26.52 18.70 -49.56
N ARG A 344 -26.95 19.97 -49.64
CA ARG A 344 -26.53 21.04 -48.73
C ARG A 344 -27.06 20.87 -47.31
N GLU A 345 -28.31 20.44 -47.15
CA GLU A 345 -28.94 20.22 -45.83
C GLU A 345 -28.25 19.07 -45.09
N ARG A 346 -28.06 17.94 -45.79
CA ARG A 346 -27.33 16.77 -45.30
C ARG A 346 -25.91 17.12 -44.84
N LYS A 347 -25.17 17.85 -45.67
CA LYS A 347 -23.75 18.15 -45.39
C LYS A 347 -23.59 19.14 -44.22
N VAL A 348 -24.54 20.07 -44.03
CA VAL A 348 -24.58 20.94 -42.84
C VAL A 348 -24.79 20.12 -41.57
N VAL A 349 -25.73 19.17 -41.54
CA VAL A 349 -25.98 18.31 -40.36
C VAL A 349 -24.79 17.38 -40.09
N GLN A 350 -24.23 16.73 -41.12
CA GLN A 350 -23.05 15.87 -40.96
C GLN A 350 -21.85 16.60 -40.35
N LEU A 351 -21.55 17.81 -40.82
CA LEU A 351 -20.43 18.62 -40.30
C LEU A 351 -20.74 19.19 -38.92
N ARG A 352 -22.00 19.53 -38.64
CA ARG A 352 -22.41 20.10 -37.35
C ARG A 352 -22.24 19.10 -36.21
N TYR A 353 -22.67 17.87 -36.42
CA TYR A 353 -22.63 16.80 -35.42
C TYR A 353 -21.42 15.87 -35.58
N GLY A 354 -20.55 16.12 -36.58
CA GLY A 354 -19.34 15.32 -36.80
C GLY A 354 -19.65 13.87 -37.18
N LEU A 355 -20.76 13.61 -37.89
CA LEU A 355 -21.22 12.25 -38.20
C LEU A 355 -20.27 11.50 -39.17
N ALA A 356 -19.40 12.21 -39.89
CA ALA A 356 -18.48 11.63 -40.85
C ALA A 356 -17.03 11.54 -40.34
N ASP A 357 -16.56 12.58 -39.63
CA ASP A 357 -15.18 12.73 -39.16
C ASP A 357 -15.04 12.69 -37.63
N GLY A 358 -16.13 12.45 -36.90
CA GLY A 358 -16.18 12.41 -35.44
C GLY A 358 -16.01 13.77 -34.76
N ARG A 359 -15.90 14.86 -35.53
CA ARG A 359 -15.59 16.20 -35.02
C ARG A 359 -16.73 17.17 -35.30
N PRO A 360 -17.47 17.62 -34.27
CA PRO A 360 -18.52 18.61 -34.46
C PRO A 360 -17.91 19.96 -34.83
N ARG A 361 -18.50 20.65 -35.81
CA ARG A 361 -18.06 21.98 -36.26
C ARG A 361 -19.00 23.08 -35.80
N THR A 362 -18.45 24.28 -35.61
CA THR A 362 -19.25 25.47 -35.29
C THR A 362 -20.00 25.98 -36.52
N LEU A 363 -21.12 26.67 -36.30
CA LEU A 363 -21.92 27.26 -37.39
C LEU A 363 -21.11 28.26 -38.25
N GLU A 364 -20.11 28.92 -37.65
CA GLU A 364 -19.23 29.85 -38.34
C GLU A 364 -18.23 29.12 -39.25
N GLU A 365 -17.60 28.05 -38.78
CA GLU A 365 -16.70 27.21 -39.58
C GLU A 365 -17.44 26.57 -40.76
N ILE A 366 -18.66 26.09 -40.53
CA ILE A 366 -19.53 25.56 -41.58
C ILE A 366 -19.90 26.69 -42.57
N GLY A 367 -20.21 27.89 -42.08
CA GLY A 367 -20.50 29.05 -42.91
C GLY A 367 -19.34 29.41 -43.85
N ARG A 368 -18.11 29.40 -43.33
CA ARG A 368 -16.89 29.62 -44.13
C ARG A 368 -16.73 28.56 -45.23
N LEU A 369 -17.01 27.29 -44.95
CA LEU A 369 -16.93 26.20 -45.93
C LEU A 369 -17.96 26.31 -47.06
N PHE A 370 -19.17 26.79 -46.76
CA PHE A 370 -20.25 26.96 -47.74
C PHE A 370 -20.30 28.35 -48.38
N GLY A 371 -19.41 29.27 -47.98
CA GLY A 371 -19.40 30.65 -48.47
C GLY A 371 -20.64 31.46 -48.05
N VAL A 372 -21.23 31.17 -46.88
CA VAL A 372 -22.45 31.82 -46.38
C VAL A 372 -22.27 32.29 -44.93
N THR A 373 -23.13 33.20 -44.48
CA THR A 373 -23.10 33.70 -43.10
C THR A 373 -23.47 32.62 -42.09
N ARG A 374 -22.96 32.74 -40.86
CA ARG A 374 -23.32 31.89 -39.71
C ARG A 374 -24.84 31.77 -39.54
N GLU A 375 -25.55 32.89 -39.66
CA GLU A 375 -27.00 32.93 -39.51
C GLU A 375 -27.72 32.13 -40.60
N ARG A 376 -27.17 32.11 -41.82
CA ARG A 376 -27.72 31.29 -42.90
C ARG A 376 -27.58 29.79 -42.61
N ILE A 377 -26.45 29.35 -42.05
CA ILE A 377 -26.27 27.95 -41.62
C ILE A 377 -27.25 27.59 -40.50
N ARG A 378 -27.46 28.48 -39.51
CA ARG A 378 -28.45 28.28 -38.43
C ARG A 378 -29.88 28.10 -38.97
N GLN A 379 -30.26 28.89 -39.98
CA GLN A 379 -31.56 28.75 -40.64
C GLN A 379 -31.70 27.41 -41.37
N ILE A 380 -30.65 26.98 -42.09
CA ILE A 380 -30.63 25.68 -42.79
C ILE A 380 -30.71 24.54 -41.77
N GLU A 381 -29.95 24.59 -40.68
CA GLU A 381 -30.01 23.62 -39.57
C GLU A 381 -31.41 23.52 -38.99
N SER A 382 -32.01 24.65 -38.57
CA SER A 382 -33.35 24.67 -37.97
C SER A 382 -34.42 24.11 -38.91
N LYS A 383 -34.36 24.48 -40.19
CA LYS A 383 -35.27 23.96 -41.22
C LYS A 383 -35.08 22.45 -41.44
N THR A 384 -33.84 22.00 -41.44
CA THR A 384 -33.49 20.59 -41.64
C THR A 384 -33.92 19.74 -40.45
N LEU A 385 -33.69 20.21 -39.21
CA LEU A 385 -34.14 19.52 -37.99
C LEU A 385 -35.66 19.42 -37.90
N ASN A 386 -36.40 20.46 -38.31
CA ASN A 386 -37.87 20.38 -38.39
C ASN A 386 -38.33 19.36 -39.44
N LYS A 387 -37.70 19.34 -40.63
CA LYS A 387 -37.98 18.31 -41.64
C LYS A 387 -37.70 16.89 -41.14
N LEU A 388 -36.62 16.70 -40.37
CA LEU A 388 -36.27 15.42 -39.78
C LEU A 388 -37.25 14.98 -38.69
N ARG A 389 -37.87 15.92 -37.96
CA ARG A 389 -38.91 15.65 -36.96
C ARG A 389 -40.24 15.20 -37.56
N ASP A 390 -40.62 15.78 -38.70
CA ASP A 390 -41.92 15.53 -39.35
C ASP A 390 -41.90 14.30 -40.27
N HIS A 391 -40.73 13.69 -40.49
CA HIS A 391 -40.59 12.55 -41.39
C HIS A 391 -41.06 11.25 -40.74
N ALA A 392 -41.74 10.37 -41.51
CA ALA A 392 -42.16 9.04 -41.06
C ALA A 392 -41.00 8.14 -40.56
N PHE A 393 -39.75 8.53 -40.79
CA PHE A 393 -38.56 7.82 -40.31
C PHE A 393 -38.14 8.23 -38.90
N ALA A 394 -38.69 9.32 -38.35
CA ALA A 394 -38.49 9.69 -36.94
C ALA A 394 -39.02 8.58 -36.02
N ASP A 395 -40.11 7.90 -36.41
CA ASP A 395 -40.66 6.76 -35.68
C ASP A 395 -39.71 5.55 -35.68
N GLN A 396 -38.91 5.34 -36.73
CA GLN A 396 -37.90 4.27 -36.79
C GLN A 396 -36.69 4.56 -35.90
N LEU A 397 -36.30 5.84 -35.78
CA LEU A 397 -35.18 6.25 -34.93
C LEU A 397 -35.55 6.31 -33.44
N ARG A 398 -36.84 6.36 -33.09
CA ARG A 398 -37.30 6.33 -31.68
C ARG A 398 -36.92 5.05 -30.96
N GLY A 399 -36.79 3.92 -31.67
CA GLY A 399 -36.40 2.64 -31.08
C GLY A 399 -34.96 2.58 -30.54
N TYR A 400 -34.15 3.62 -30.76
CA TYR A 400 -32.77 3.74 -30.29
C TYR A 400 -32.60 4.75 -29.13
N LEU A 401 -33.69 5.25 -28.56
CA LEU A 401 -33.66 6.22 -27.45
C LEU A 401 -33.53 5.55 -26.07
N ASP A 402 -33.74 4.24 -25.98
CA ASP A 402 -33.64 3.44 -24.75
C ASP A 402 -32.26 2.79 -24.60
#